data_AF-A0A1V4VNM5-F1
#
_entry.id   AF-A0A1V4VNM5-F1
#
_cell.length_a   1.000
_cell.length_b   1.000
_cell.length_c   1.000
_cell.angle_alpha   90.00
_cell.angle_beta   90.00
_cell.angle_gamma   90.00
#
_symmetry.space_group_name_H-M   'P 1'
#
loop_
_entity.id
_entity.type
_entity.pdbx_description
1 polymer ?
#
loop_
_entity_poly.entity_id
_entity_poly.type
_entity_poly.pdbx_seq_one_letter_code
_entity_poly.pdbx_strand_id
1 'polypeptide(L)'
;MERSYNAFQCHRGKLREKDLIDIIEEVYKNYRIDETKPFQDALKVYKQTQQKRMAIFDGRFDEDEQEVTRQSKYDTISTIPTCFFENTIILPPQDRKWFEVKVPLWYFMKNKKVYSGLSFCNLKYDNEIGALLEPDESKPNII
;
A
#
# COMPACT_ATOMS: atom_id res chain seq x y z
N MET A 1 -4.94 -19.88 0.98
CA MET A 1 -5.63 -20.01 -0.33
C MET A 1 -6.38 -21.32 -0.49
N GLU A 2 -5.79 -22.46 -0.10
CA GLU A 2 -6.39 -23.79 -0.32
C GLU A 2 -7.77 -23.99 0.34
N ARG A 3 -7.96 -23.50 1.57
CA ARG A 3 -9.27 -23.59 2.28
C ARG A 3 -10.38 -22.84 1.56
N SER A 4 -10.11 -21.61 1.11
CA SER A 4 -11.06 -20.81 0.35
C SER A 4 -11.40 -21.50 -0.96
N TYR A 5 -10.39 -21.98 -1.69
CA TYR A 5 -10.60 -22.68 -2.95
C TYR A 5 -11.50 -23.91 -2.79
N ASN A 6 -11.27 -24.73 -1.76
CA ASN A 6 -12.08 -25.92 -1.49
C ASN A 6 -13.53 -25.58 -1.11
N ALA A 7 -13.75 -24.58 -0.26
CA ALA A 7 -15.11 -24.17 0.13
C ALA A 7 -15.93 -23.63 -1.07
N PHE A 8 -15.27 -22.92 -1.99
CA PHE A 8 -15.91 -22.44 -3.22
C PHE A 8 -16.21 -23.57 -4.22
N GLN A 9 -15.35 -24.60 -4.32
CA GLN A 9 -15.58 -25.74 -5.24
C GLN A 9 -16.80 -26.60 -4.88
N CYS A 10 -17.16 -26.65 -3.60
CA CYS A 10 -18.35 -27.34 -3.11
C CYS A 10 -19.66 -26.66 -3.54
N HIS A 11 -19.61 -25.39 -3.94
CA HIS A 11 -20.79 -24.61 -4.33
C HIS A 11 -20.82 -24.42 -5.86
N ARG A 12 -21.62 -25.23 -6.56
CA ARG A 12 -21.82 -25.14 -8.02
C ARG A 12 -23.14 -24.45 -8.35
N GLY A 13 -23.11 -23.39 -9.16
CA GLY A 13 -24.31 -22.70 -9.67
C GLY A 13 -24.33 -21.19 -9.38
N LYS A 14 -25.51 -20.57 -9.44
CA LYS A 14 -25.70 -19.15 -9.08
C LYS A 14 -25.69 -19.00 -7.56
N LEU A 15 -24.63 -18.39 -7.05
CA LEU A 15 -24.50 -18.04 -5.64
C LEU A 15 -25.47 -16.91 -5.28
N ARG A 16 -26.21 -17.07 -4.19
CA ARG A 16 -26.95 -16.00 -3.52
C ARG A 16 -26.11 -15.46 -2.37
N GLU A 17 -26.51 -14.31 -1.83
CA GLU A 17 -25.83 -13.67 -0.70
C GLU A 17 -25.67 -14.60 0.51
N LYS A 18 -26.72 -15.36 0.84
CA LYS A 18 -26.67 -16.35 1.93
C LYS A 18 -25.58 -17.40 1.70
N ASP A 19 -25.46 -17.89 0.47
CA ASP A 19 -24.48 -18.92 0.14
C ASP A 19 -23.04 -18.37 0.28
N LEU A 20 -22.82 -17.06 0.06
CA LEU A 20 -21.53 -16.41 0.30
C LEU A 20 -21.19 -16.30 1.79
N ILE A 21 -22.18 -15.99 2.63
CA ILE A 21 -22.00 -15.94 4.09
C ILE A 21 -21.61 -17.32 4.60
N ASP A 22 -22.32 -18.36 4.16
CA ASP A 22 -22.08 -19.74 4.57
C ASP A 22 -20.66 -20.20 4.16
N ILE A 23 -20.18 -19.84 2.96
CA ILE A 23 -18.80 -20.12 2.51
C ILE A 23 -17.78 -19.41 3.39
N ILE A 24 -18.00 -18.14 3.73
CA ILE A 24 -17.08 -17.38 4.59
C ILE A 24 -17.02 -18.02 5.98
N GLU A 25 -18.17 -18.34 6.57
CA GLU A 25 -18.23 -19.02 7.87
C GLU A 25 -17.50 -20.37 7.83
N GLU A 26 -17.66 -21.16 6.76
CA GLU A 26 -16.94 -22.44 6.59
C GLU A 26 -15.43 -22.25 6.53
N VAL A 27 -14.94 -21.29 5.73
CA VAL A 27 -13.51 -21.00 5.57
C VAL A 27 -12.86 -20.59 6.89
N TYR A 28 -13.57 -19.84 7.71
CA TYR A 28 -13.07 -19.28 8.97
C TYR A 28 -13.50 -20.05 10.22
N LYS A 29 -14.32 -21.11 10.11
CA LYS A 29 -14.93 -21.85 11.24
C LYS A 29 -13.93 -22.27 12.34
N ASN A 30 -12.76 -22.72 11.92
CA ASN A 30 -11.69 -23.18 12.82
C ASN A 30 -10.48 -22.24 12.82
N TYR A 31 -10.63 -21.03 12.27
CA TYR A 31 -9.57 -20.05 12.24
C TYR A 31 -9.72 -19.10 13.42
N ARG A 32 -8.92 -19.34 14.46
CA ARG A 32 -8.83 -18.48 15.65
C ARG A 32 -8.03 -17.23 15.33
N ILE A 33 -8.70 -16.24 14.75
CA ILE A 33 -8.11 -14.93 14.41
C ILE A 33 -7.48 -14.31 15.67
N ASP A 34 -8.12 -14.49 16.81
CA ASP A 34 -7.70 -14.02 18.11
C ASP A 34 -6.34 -14.56 18.56
N GLU A 35 -5.97 -15.78 18.17
CA GLU A 35 -4.67 -16.38 18.48
C GLU A 35 -3.56 -15.97 17.49
N THR A 36 -3.92 -15.29 16.40
CA THR A 36 -2.93 -14.91 15.38
C THR A 36 -2.03 -13.77 15.86
N LYS A 37 -0.74 -13.86 15.54
CA LYS A 37 0.25 -12.83 15.87
C LYS A 37 -0.15 -11.41 15.40
N PRO A 38 -0.64 -11.22 14.15
CA PRO A 38 -1.08 -9.90 13.70
C PRO A 38 -2.23 -9.33 14.54
N PHE A 39 -3.19 -10.16 14.94
CA PHE A 39 -4.31 -9.73 15.78
C PHE A 39 -3.85 -9.37 17.20
N GLN A 40 -2.97 -10.16 17.79
CA GLN A 40 -2.38 -9.89 19.10
C GLN A 40 -1.54 -8.60 19.09
N ASP A 41 -0.78 -8.37 18.03
CA ASP A 41 0.01 -7.15 17.87
C ASP A 41 -0.90 -5.93 17.69
N ALA A 42 -1.96 -6.04 16.88
CA ALA A 42 -2.97 -4.99 16.75
C ALA A 42 -3.68 -4.68 18.08
N LEU A 43 -4.01 -5.70 18.87
CA LEU A 43 -4.59 -5.53 20.21
C LEU A 43 -3.65 -4.81 21.18
N LYS A 44 -2.34 -5.06 21.12
CA LYS A 44 -1.35 -4.37 21.96
C LYS A 44 -1.28 -2.89 21.60
N VAL A 45 -1.17 -2.58 20.31
CA VAL A 45 -1.15 -1.20 19.82
C VAL A 45 -2.44 -0.49 20.24
N TYR A 46 -3.60 -1.10 19.99
CA TYR A 46 -4.88 -0.55 20.39
C TYR A 46 -4.99 -0.24 21.90
N LYS A 47 -4.49 -1.13 22.76
CA LYS A 47 -4.47 -0.89 24.22
C LYS A 47 -3.56 0.27 24.59
N GLN A 48 -2.37 0.34 24.00
CA GLN A 48 -1.43 1.43 24.24
C GLN A 48 -2.03 2.78 23.81
N THR A 49 -2.65 2.82 22.62
CA THR A 49 -3.38 3.98 22.11
C THR A 49 -4.50 4.42 23.04
N GLN A 50 -5.35 3.49 23.49
CA GLN A 50 -6.46 3.83 24.39
C GLN A 50 -5.98 4.35 25.75
N GLN A 51 -4.89 3.80 26.28
CA GLN A 51 -4.28 4.29 27.52
C GLN A 51 -3.76 5.71 27.36
N LYS A 52 -3.06 6.00 26.25
CA LYS A 52 -2.54 7.34 25.94
C LYS A 52 -3.67 8.36 25.76
N ARG A 53 -4.74 7.96 25.07
CA ARG A 53 -5.86 8.86 24.74
C ARG A 53 -6.88 9.00 25.88
N MET A 54 -6.74 8.30 27.01
CA MET A 54 -7.69 8.32 28.14
C MET A 54 -9.17 8.12 27.70
N ALA A 55 -9.41 7.26 26.71
CA ALA A 55 -10.73 7.07 26.07
C ALA A 55 -11.31 8.33 25.38
N ILE A 56 -10.52 9.37 25.17
CA ILE A 56 -10.86 10.56 24.37
C ILE A 56 -10.44 10.27 22.92
N PHE A 57 -11.42 9.93 22.09
CA PHE A 57 -11.18 9.53 20.69
C PHE A 57 -10.73 10.71 19.79
N ASP A 58 -10.98 11.95 20.21
CA ASP A 58 -10.78 13.18 19.42
C ASP A 58 -9.63 14.08 19.96
N GLY A 59 -8.73 13.50 20.77
CA GLY A 59 -7.57 14.19 21.30
C GLY A 59 -6.45 14.31 20.24
N ARG A 60 -6.00 15.53 19.94
CA ARG A 60 -4.85 15.82 19.06
C ARG A 60 -3.49 15.64 19.76
N PHE A 61 -3.42 14.76 20.75
CA PHE A 61 -2.20 14.55 21.52
C PHE A 61 -1.37 13.49 20.82
N ASP A 62 -0.27 13.94 20.22
CA ASP A 62 0.84 13.18 19.65
C ASP A 62 0.43 11.90 18.90
N GLU A 63 0.16 12.05 17.59
CA GLU A 63 0.01 10.92 16.68
C GLU A 63 1.31 10.10 16.68
N ASP A 64 1.32 8.97 17.41
CA ASP A 64 2.38 7.97 17.28
C ASP A 64 2.47 7.54 15.81
N GLU A 65 3.67 7.43 15.24
CA GLU A 65 3.88 6.98 13.85
C GLU A 65 3.25 5.59 13.55
N GLN A 66 2.90 4.81 14.58
CA GLN A 66 2.25 3.50 14.48
C GLN A 66 0.70 3.58 14.49
N GLU A 67 0.09 4.72 14.84
CA GLU A 67 -1.36 4.92 14.91
C GLU A 67 -1.97 5.38 13.58
N VAL A 68 -1.52 4.81 12.45
CA VAL A 68 -2.07 5.09 11.13
C VAL A 68 -3.26 4.18 10.81
N THR A 69 -4.47 4.62 11.13
CA THR A 69 -5.72 3.91 10.78
C THR A 69 -6.38 4.41 9.49
N ARG A 70 -5.92 5.55 8.95
CA ARG A 70 -6.22 6.07 7.61
C ARG A 70 -5.17 7.13 7.30
N GLN A 71 -4.26 6.84 6.37
CA GLN A 71 -3.42 7.89 5.81
C GLN A 71 -4.33 8.95 5.19
N SER A 72 -4.26 10.14 5.78
CA SER A 72 -4.80 11.40 5.31
C SER A 72 -4.62 11.52 3.79
N LYS A 73 -5.57 12.19 3.12
CA LYS A 73 -5.44 12.57 1.71
C LYS A 73 -4.18 13.42 1.53
N TYR A 74 -3.02 12.80 1.32
CA TYR A 74 -1.82 13.50 0.91
C TYR A 74 -2.00 13.87 -0.55
N ASP A 75 -1.63 15.10 -0.89
CA ASP A 75 -1.56 15.48 -2.30
C ASP A 75 -0.60 14.53 -3.01
N THR A 76 -1.07 13.90 -4.08
CA THR A 76 -0.28 12.98 -4.90
C THR A 76 0.11 13.65 -6.21
N ILE A 77 1.30 13.36 -6.69
CA ILE A 77 1.80 13.81 -8.00
C ILE A 77 2.19 12.61 -8.85
N SER A 78 1.90 12.68 -10.16
CA SER A 78 2.35 11.68 -11.13
C SER A 78 3.80 11.93 -11.51
N THR A 79 4.66 10.94 -11.31
CA THR A 79 6.10 11.05 -11.53
C THR A 79 6.64 9.73 -12.06
N ILE A 80 7.78 9.76 -12.75
CA ILE A 80 8.41 8.54 -13.28
C ILE A 80 9.51 8.08 -12.33
N PRO A 81 9.57 6.80 -11.92
CA PRO A 81 10.68 6.27 -11.15
C PRO A 81 12.02 6.42 -11.89
N THR A 82 13.08 6.78 -11.18
CA THR A 82 14.39 7.06 -11.79
C THR A 82 14.99 5.83 -12.49
N CYS A 83 14.65 4.61 -12.05
CA CYS A 83 15.06 3.37 -12.72
C CYS A 83 14.56 3.25 -14.17
N PHE A 84 13.49 3.96 -14.55
CA PHE A 84 12.98 3.98 -15.93
C PHE A 84 13.51 5.15 -16.77
N PHE A 85 14.49 5.90 -16.27
CA PHE A 85 15.03 7.08 -16.96
C PHE A 85 15.50 6.79 -18.38
N GLU A 86 16.34 5.76 -18.56
CA GLU A 86 16.92 5.40 -19.86
C GLU A 86 15.85 4.98 -20.88
N ASN A 87 14.81 4.28 -20.42
CA ASN A 87 13.73 3.83 -21.29
C ASN A 87 12.81 5.00 -21.69
N THR A 88 12.54 5.92 -20.77
CA THR A 88 11.51 6.96 -20.94
C THR A 88 11.99 8.17 -21.72
N ILE A 89 13.29 8.48 -21.68
CA ILE A 89 13.85 9.61 -22.43
C ILE A 89 13.75 9.43 -23.95
N ILE A 90 13.84 8.19 -24.43
CA ILE A 90 13.83 7.82 -25.85
C ILE A 90 12.39 7.75 -26.38
N LEU A 91 11.43 7.43 -25.51
CA LEU A 91 10.02 7.23 -25.90
C LEU A 91 9.30 8.55 -26.21
N PRO A 92 8.28 8.54 -27.08
CA PRO A 92 7.42 9.69 -27.29
C PRO A 92 6.53 9.95 -26.06
N PRO A 93 6.03 11.19 -25.86
CA PRO A 93 5.25 11.57 -24.68
C PRO A 93 4.02 10.69 -24.40
N GLN A 94 3.43 10.08 -25.43
CA GLN A 94 2.26 9.21 -25.29
C GLN A 94 2.60 7.91 -24.54
N ASP A 95 3.77 7.35 -24.82
CA ASP A 95 4.22 6.07 -24.25
C ASP A 95 4.86 6.24 -22.87
N ARG A 96 5.32 7.46 -22.54
CA ARG A 96 5.89 7.77 -21.22
C ARG A 96 4.86 7.64 -20.09
N LYS A 97 3.57 7.82 -20.39
CA LYS A 97 2.49 7.71 -19.40
C LYS A 97 2.41 6.33 -18.73
N TRP A 98 2.86 5.29 -19.41
CA TRP A 98 2.86 3.91 -18.87
C TRP A 98 3.84 3.72 -17.71
N PHE A 99 4.81 4.63 -17.55
CA PHE A 99 5.83 4.57 -16.49
C PHE A 99 5.53 5.53 -15.34
N GLU A 100 4.41 6.26 -15.39
CA GLU A 100 4.03 7.19 -14.34
C GLU A 100 3.45 6.45 -13.12
N VAL A 101 3.97 6.79 -11.94
CA VAL A 101 3.46 6.34 -10.65
C VAL A 101 3.00 7.53 -9.81
N LYS A 102 1.93 7.33 -9.05
CA LYS A 102 1.44 8.34 -8.10
C LYS A 102 2.23 8.25 -6.81
N VAL A 103 2.89 9.34 -6.46
CA VAL A 103 3.74 9.44 -5.27
C VAL A 103 3.23 10.57 -4.38
N PRO A 104 3.28 10.44 -3.05
CA PRO A 104 2.98 11.55 -2.17
C PRO A 104 3.88 12.76 -2.44
N LEU A 105 3.30 13.96 -2.49
CA LEU A 105 3.98 15.20 -2.83
C LEU A 105 5.17 15.47 -1.90
N TRP A 106 5.02 15.16 -0.60
CA TRP A 106 6.09 15.34 0.39
C TRP A 106 7.33 14.50 0.05
N TYR A 107 7.14 13.30 -0.50
CA TYR A 107 8.23 12.40 -0.87
C TYR A 107 8.86 12.87 -2.18
N PHE A 108 8.03 13.23 -3.16
CA PHE A 108 8.51 13.80 -4.42
C PHE A 108 9.35 15.05 -4.20
N MET A 109 8.91 15.99 -3.36
CA MET A 109 9.65 17.23 -3.11
C MET A 109 11.05 17.00 -2.53
N LYS A 110 11.25 15.91 -1.76
CA LYS A 110 12.55 15.52 -1.20
C LYS A 110 13.42 14.76 -2.21
N ASN A 111 12.82 13.95 -3.08
CA ASN A 111 13.52 12.97 -3.92
C ASN A 111 13.38 13.22 -5.43
N LYS A 112 12.91 14.40 -5.85
CA LYS A 112 12.70 14.73 -7.27
C LYS A 112 14.01 14.94 -8.02
N LYS A 113 14.00 14.54 -9.28
CA LYS A 113 14.98 14.91 -10.30
C LYS A 113 14.20 15.39 -11.53
N VAL A 114 14.53 16.57 -12.02
CA VAL A 114 13.86 17.12 -13.21
C VAL A 114 14.84 17.10 -14.36
N TYR A 115 14.46 16.46 -15.47
CA TYR A 115 15.30 16.39 -16.67
C TYR A 115 14.45 16.70 -17.90
N SER A 116 14.84 17.71 -18.68
CA SER A 116 14.11 18.12 -19.91
C SER A 116 12.60 18.33 -19.70
N GLY A 117 12.20 18.90 -18.56
CA GLY A 117 10.80 19.12 -18.19
C GLY A 117 10.05 17.89 -17.67
N LEU A 118 10.67 16.71 -17.65
CA LEU A 118 10.10 15.50 -17.06
C LEU A 118 10.45 15.39 -15.57
N SER A 119 9.46 15.02 -14.77
CA SER A 119 9.61 14.82 -13.33
C SER A 119 9.89 13.36 -12.99
N PHE A 120 11.12 13.10 -12.58
CA PHE A 120 11.55 11.81 -12.05
C PHE A 120 11.57 11.84 -10.52
N CYS A 121 11.34 10.69 -9.91
CA CYS A 121 11.46 10.52 -8.46
C CYS A 121 12.42 9.38 -8.15
N ASN A 122 13.36 9.60 -7.22
CA ASN A 122 14.22 8.55 -6.73
C ASN A 122 13.43 7.65 -5.78
N LEU A 123 12.94 6.53 -6.30
CA LEU A 123 12.18 5.54 -5.56
C LEU A 123 12.43 4.16 -6.16
N LYS A 124 12.35 3.13 -5.34
CA LYS A 124 12.48 1.73 -5.76
C LYS A 124 11.18 1.27 -6.42
N TYR A 125 11.29 0.57 -7.53
CA TYR A 125 10.15 -0.01 -8.24
C TYR A 125 10.29 -1.52 -8.32
N ASP A 126 9.27 -2.23 -7.86
CA ASP A 126 9.16 -3.68 -7.91
C ASP A 126 8.02 -4.07 -8.87
N ASN A 127 8.23 -5.07 -9.72
CA ASN A 127 7.23 -5.45 -10.73
C ASN A 127 6.01 -6.17 -10.15
N GLU A 128 6.12 -6.76 -8.95
CA GLU A 128 5.03 -7.46 -8.26
C GLU A 128 4.30 -6.53 -7.28
N ILE A 129 5.03 -5.63 -6.62
CA ILE A 129 4.52 -4.78 -5.54
C ILE A 129 4.24 -3.34 -6.01
N GLY A 130 4.99 -2.85 -7.01
CA GLY A 130 4.91 -1.49 -7.54
C GLY A 130 5.94 -0.53 -6.91
N ALA A 131 5.58 0.75 -6.80
CA ALA A 131 6.46 1.79 -6.28
C ALA A 131 6.57 1.73 -4.74
N LEU A 132 7.80 1.58 -4.24
CA LEU A 132 8.15 1.62 -2.84
C LEU A 132 8.81 2.97 -2.52
N LEU A 133 8.39 3.62 -1.44
CA LEU A 133 8.91 4.94 -1.00
C LEU A 133 10.27 4.83 -0.33
N GLU A 134 11.19 4.11 -0.96
CA GLU A 134 12.58 3.89 -0.52
C GLU A 134 13.51 4.39 -1.61
N PRO A 135 14.61 5.09 -1.26
CA PRO A 135 15.56 5.56 -2.26
C PRO A 135 16.16 4.36 -3.00
N ASP A 136 16.20 4.45 -4.32
CA ASP A 136 16.85 3.43 -5.13
C ASP A 136 18.37 3.68 -5.13
N GLU A 137 19.11 2.79 -4.49
CA GLU A 137 20.58 2.83 -4.48
C GLU A 137 21.20 2.25 -5.76
N SER A 138 20.39 1.61 -6.61
CA SER A 138 20.81 1.18 -7.94
C SER A 138 20.90 2.39 -8.88
N LYS A 139 21.99 3.13 -8.74
CA LYS A 139 22.27 4.33 -9.54
C LYS A 139 22.39 3.98 -11.03
N PRO A 140 21.70 4.70 -11.91
CA PRO A 140 22.36 5.39 -12.99
C PRO A 140 22.83 6.74 -12.43
N ASN A 141 24.15 6.97 -12.42
CA ASN A 141 24.71 8.30 -12.17
C ASN A 141 24.23 9.23 -13.30
N ILE A 142 23.19 10.01 -13.02
CA ILE A 142 22.78 11.11 -13.90
C ILE A 142 23.58 12.33 -13.43
N ILE A 143 24.60 12.69 -14.23
CA ILE A 143 25.34 13.97 -14.16
C ILE A 143 24.46 15.06 -14.77
#